data_AF-A0A945DT69-F1
#
_entry.id   AF-A0A945DT69-F1
#
_cell.length_a   1.000
_cell.length_b   1.000
_cell.length_c   1.000
_cell.angle_alpha   90.00
_cell.angle_beta   90.00
_cell.angle_gamma   90.00
#
_symmetry.space_group_name_H-M   'P 1'
#
loop_
_entity.id
_entity.type
_entity.pdbx_description
1 polymer ?
#
loop_
_entity_poly.entity_id
_entity_poly.type
_entity_poly.pdbx_seq_one_letter_code
_entity_poly.pdbx_strand_id
1 'polypeptide(L)'
;MNTLRSALLLGLLAAWPGAWALEWQPVTVPGEAGGARPVGTGWYRCWVKVPDNWATLGGRDLWVESVTLTIDSSHAAHEAFLNGKRLGGAGGFPPGAKPSDGKPKRYKVPPGGLAKGKWNELAIKVFNPAGLGQFRGNGPSIQGYFLECLFSGKWEYRPGTELPPLGQALEAKPPRAAYDQFHEASRVLFEAQTLVHGERLSPSESLAQFELADGLAIETVLHEPLVAQPTHVSFDARGRLWVSHYVQYPYPAGLRQISRDKYYR
;
A
#
# COMPACT_ATOMS: atom_id res chain seq x y z
N MET A 1 -36.88 -42.49 49.69
CA MET A 1 -35.52 -42.07 49.32
C MET A 1 -35.17 -42.68 47.97
N ASN A 2 -34.48 -41.91 47.12
CA ASN A 2 -33.99 -42.20 45.76
C ASN A 2 -34.94 -41.92 44.59
N THR A 3 -34.98 -40.65 44.20
CA THR A 3 -35.28 -40.21 42.84
C THR A 3 -33.97 -40.05 42.05
N LEU A 4 -33.74 -40.93 41.07
CA LEU A 4 -32.65 -40.81 40.09
C LEU A 4 -33.02 -39.71 39.07
N ARG A 5 -32.26 -38.62 39.04
CA ARG A 5 -32.32 -37.60 37.98
C ARG A 5 -31.33 -37.96 36.87
N SER A 6 -31.85 -38.36 35.71
CA SER A 6 -31.08 -38.44 34.47
C SER A 6 -30.86 -37.03 33.90
N ALA A 7 -29.61 -36.58 33.85
CA ALA A 7 -29.23 -35.35 33.18
C ALA A 7 -29.01 -35.64 31.68
N LEU A 8 -29.89 -35.13 30.81
CA LEU A 8 -29.64 -35.03 29.38
C LEU A 8 -28.62 -33.91 29.13
N LEU A 9 -27.41 -34.29 28.75
CA LEU A 9 -26.44 -33.37 28.14
C LEU A 9 -26.84 -33.13 26.68
N LEU A 10 -27.54 -32.02 26.42
CA LEU A 10 -27.70 -31.47 25.07
C LEU A 10 -26.39 -30.79 24.66
N GLY A 11 -25.56 -31.52 23.92
CA GLY A 11 -24.44 -30.95 23.18
C GLY A 11 -24.96 -30.12 22.02
N LEU A 12 -24.95 -28.79 22.15
CA LEU A 12 -25.12 -27.86 21.04
C LEU A 12 -23.85 -27.92 20.17
N LEU A 13 -23.85 -28.82 19.18
CA LEU A 13 -22.96 -28.72 18.04
C LEU A 13 -23.36 -27.47 17.25
N ALA A 14 -22.60 -26.39 17.41
CA ALA A 14 -22.67 -25.24 16.53
C ALA A 14 -22.22 -25.65 15.13
N ALA A 15 -23.16 -26.12 14.32
CA ALA A 15 -22.95 -26.34 12.90
C ALA A 15 -22.77 -24.98 12.21
N TRP A 16 -21.55 -24.68 11.77
CA TRP A 16 -21.31 -23.54 10.90
C TRP A 16 -21.97 -23.81 9.53
N PRO A 17 -22.91 -23.00 9.05
CA PRO A 17 -23.54 -23.25 7.76
C PRO A 17 -22.56 -22.92 6.62
N GLY A 18 -22.07 -23.96 5.94
CA GLY A 18 -21.14 -23.89 4.81
C GLY A 18 -21.72 -23.33 3.49
N ALA A 19 -22.69 -22.42 3.55
CA ALA A 19 -23.32 -21.84 2.35
C ALA A 19 -23.39 -20.30 2.32
N TRP A 20 -22.90 -19.61 3.37
CA TRP A 20 -22.85 -18.13 3.42
C TRP A 20 -21.48 -17.54 3.03
N ALA A 21 -20.57 -18.34 2.49
CA ALA A 21 -19.16 -17.97 2.31
C ALA A 21 -18.86 -17.02 1.13
N LEU A 22 -19.86 -16.56 0.36
CA LEU A 22 -19.65 -15.80 -0.88
C LEU A 22 -20.16 -14.35 -0.83
N GLU A 23 -20.85 -13.93 0.23
CA GLU A 23 -21.37 -12.57 0.36
C GLU A 23 -20.43 -11.65 1.14
N TRP A 24 -20.47 -10.36 0.78
CA TRP A 24 -19.72 -9.31 1.45
C TRP A 24 -20.38 -8.91 2.78
N GLN A 25 -19.62 -9.04 3.86
CA GLN A 25 -20.05 -8.76 5.23
C GLN A 25 -19.42 -7.47 5.74
N PRO A 26 -20.10 -6.68 6.59
CA PRO A 26 -19.50 -5.50 7.18
C PRO A 26 -18.35 -5.89 8.13
N VAL A 27 -17.25 -5.13 8.09
CA VAL A 27 -16.13 -5.23 9.03
C VAL A 27 -15.63 -3.83 9.39
N THR A 28 -14.97 -3.69 10.54
CA THR A 28 -14.32 -2.44 10.93
C THR A 28 -12.80 -2.58 10.77
N VAL A 29 -12.18 -1.61 10.10
CA VAL A 29 -10.72 -1.52 9.90
C VAL A 29 -10.19 -0.27 10.62
N PRO A 30 -9.10 -0.36 11.42
CA PRO A 30 -8.33 -1.56 11.74
C PRO A 30 -9.03 -2.56 12.68
N GLY A 31 -10.16 -2.17 13.26
CA GLY A 31 -10.88 -2.94 14.28
C GLY A 31 -10.37 -2.62 15.70
N GLU A 32 -11.10 -3.06 16.72
CA GLU A 32 -10.73 -2.83 18.13
C GLU A 32 -9.46 -3.61 18.53
N ALA A 33 -8.66 -3.04 19.43
CA ALA A 33 -7.46 -3.70 19.93
C ALA A 33 -7.80 -5.02 20.64
N GLY A 34 -7.11 -6.11 20.26
CA GLY A 34 -7.36 -7.45 20.82
C GLY A 34 -8.64 -8.14 20.32
N GLY A 35 -9.43 -7.50 19.46
CA GLY A 35 -10.62 -8.11 18.87
C GLY A 35 -10.27 -9.24 17.90
N ALA A 36 -11.16 -10.24 17.80
CA ALA A 36 -11.00 -11.33 16.85
C ALA A 36 -10.86 -10.82 15.41
N ARG A 37 -10.06 -11.52 14.60
CA ARG A 37 -9.85 -11.22 13.18
C ARG A 37 -10.15 -12.45 12.31
N PRO A 38 -10.55 -12.25 11.05
CA PRO A 38 -10.73 -13.37 10.13
C PRO A 38 -9.44 -14.17 9.95
N VAL A 39 -9.57 -15.50 10.04
CA VAL A 39 -8.49 -16.47 9.83
C VAL A 39 -8.50 -16.94 8.37
N GLY A 40 -7.32 -17.18 7.81
CA GLY A 40 -7.14 -17.68 6.44
C GLY A 40 -7.00 -16.58 5.41
N THR A 41 -7.41 -16.86 4.17
CA THR A 41 -7.40 -15.87 3.08
C THR A 41 -8.76 -15.19 2.97
N GLY A 42 -8.76 -13.89 2.74
CA GLY A 42 -9.99 -13.14 2.47
C GLY A 42 -9.72 -11.80 1.80
N TRP A 43 -10.81 -11.11 1.49
CA TRP A 43 -10.82 -9.86 0.74
C TRP A 43 -11.49 -8.78 1.56
N TYR A 44 -10.86 -7.61 1.60
CA TYR A 44 -11.42 -6.38 2.13
C TYR A 44 -11.70 -5.45 0.95
N ARG A 45 -12.81 -4.70 0.97
CA ARG A 45 -13.01 -3.61 0.00
C ARG A 45 -13.69 -2.39 0.58
N CYS A 46 -13.43 -1.26 -0.06
CA CYS A 46 -14.11 0.01 0.14
C CYS A 46 -14.09 0.84 -1.16
N TRP A 47 -14.72 2.00 -1.14
CA TRP A 47 -14.75 2.94 -2.24
C TRP A 47 -14.34 4.34 -1.78
N VAL A 48 -13.61 5.03 -2.64
CA VAL A 48 -13.18 6.41 -2.40
C VAL A 48 -13.55 7.32 -3.57
N LYS A 49 -14.14 8.48 -3.28
CA LYS A 49 -14.30 9.54 -4.27
C LYS A 49 -13.17 10.54 -4.10
N VAL A 50 -12.17 10.46 -4.98
CA VAL A 50 -10.97 11.31 -4.92
C VAL A 50 -11.24 12.70 -5.49
N PRO A 51 -10.45 13.72 -5.12
CA PRO A 51 -10.44 15.01 -5.80
C PRO A 51 -10.22 14.85 -7.32
N ASP A 52 -10.96 15.61 -8.11
CA ASP A 52 -10.96 15.47 -9.58
C ASP A 52 -9.57 15.69 -10.22
N ASN A 53 -8.73 16.53 -9.61
CA ASN A 53 -7.37 16.78 -10.08
C ASN A 53 -6.42 15.58 -9.90
N TRP A 54 -6.78 14.57 -9.09
CA TRP A 54 -6.00 13.33 -8.99
C TRP A 54 -6.28 12.34 -10.13
N ALA A 55 -7.37 12.56 -10.87
CA ALA A 55 -7.85 11.69 -11.94
C ALA A 55 -7.98 12.41 -13.30
N THR A 56 -7.62 13.70 -13.36
CA THR A 56 -7.64 14.47 -14.61
C THR A 56 -6.33 14.24 -15.36
N LEU A 57 -6.40 13.55 -16.50
CA LEU A 57 -5.23 13.30 -17.35
C LEU A 57 -4.97 14.55 -18.21
N GLY A 58 -3.84 15.22 -18.01
CA GLY A 58 -3.40 16.35 -18.84
C GLY A 58 -1.99 16.82 -18.49
N GLY A 59 -0.99 16.50 -19.33
CA GLY A 59 0.41 16.89 -19.12
C GLY A 59 1.14 16.16 -17.98
N ARG A 60 2.37 16.58 -17.66
CA ARG A 60 3.12 16.15 -16.46
C ARG A 60 2.48 16.75 -15.22
N ASP A 61 1.36 16.19 -14.81
CA ASP A 61 0.57 16.68 -13.70
C ASP A 61 1.08 16.06 -12.39
N LEU A 62 1.78 16.87 -11.60
CA LEU A 62 2.26 16.54 -10.26
C LEU A 62 1.16 15.95 -9.37
N TRP A 63 -0.10 16.33 -9.59
CA TRP A 63 -1.23 15.81 -8.81
C TRP A 63 -1.47 14.32 -9.07
N VAL A 64 -1.52 13.90 -10.33
CA VAL A 64 -1.72 12.49 -10.71
C VAL A 64 -0.46 11.66 -10.40
N GLU A 65 0.71 12.24 -10.64
CA GLU A 65 2.00 11.60 -10.40
C GLU A 65 2.39 11.50 -8.92
N SER A 66 1.68 12.16 -8.01
CA SER A 66 1.94 12.08 -6.56
C SER A 66 1.08 11.05 -5.82
N VAL A 67 0.01 10.52 -6.43
CA VAL A 67 -0.93 9.65 -5.70
C VAL A 67 -0.29 8.30 -5.30
N THR A 68 -0.41 7.96 -4.03
CA THR A 68 0.06 6.70 -3.45
C THR A 68 -0.98 6.10 -2.49
N LEU A 69 -1.03 4.77 -2.44
CA LEU A 69 -1.79 3.99 -1.47
C LEU A 69 -0.82 3.46 -0.41
N THR A 70 -1.09 3.68 0.86
CA THR A 70 -0.31 3.12 1.98
C THR A 70 -1.14 2.07 2.72
N ILE A 71 -0.57 0.88 2.90
CA ILE A 71 -1.11 -0.21 3.71
C ILE A 71 -0.13 -0.52 4.84
N ASP A 72 -0.53 -0.25 6.08
CA ASP A 72 0.15 -0.75 7.27
C ASP A 72 -0.65 -1.92 7.84
N SER A 73 -0.06 -3.12 7.75
CA SER A 73 -0.67 -4.32 8.29
C SER A 73 0.37 -5.32 8.78
N SER A 74 -0.04 -6.14 9.76
CA SER A 74 0.70 -7.30 10.25
C SER A 74 0.23 -8.62 9.62
N HIS A 75 -0.56 -8.58 8.55
CA HIS A 75 -0.97 -9.80 7.86
C HIS A 75 0.25 -10.53 7.27
N ALA A 76 0.17 -11.86 7.20
CA ALA A 76 1.25 -12.66 6.64
C ALA A 76 1.47 -12.36 5.15
N ALA A 77 0.40 -12.04 4.41
CA ALA A 77 0.53 -11.46 3.08
C ALA A 77 -0.64 -10.52 2.78
N HIS A 78 -0.44 -9.59 1.86
CA HIS A 78 -1.51 -8.82 1.25
C HIS A 78 -1.25 -8.50 -0.22
N GLU A 79 -2.32 -8.28 -0.99
CA GLU A 79 -2.29 -7.70 -2.34
C GLU A 79 -3.33 -6.60 -2.45
N ALA A 80 -2.94 -5.47 -3.02
CA ALA A 80 -3.79 -4.30 -3.20
C ALA A 80 -4.22 -4.15 -4.66
N PHE A 81 -5.49 -3.82 -4.87
CA PHE A 81 -6.10 -3.59 -6.16
C PHE A 81 -6.88 -2.28 -6.13
N LEU A 82 -6.77 -1.51 -7.20
CA LEU A 82 -7.55 -0.29 -7.40
C LEU A 82 -8.29 -0.41 -8.72
N ASN A 83 -9.61 -0.30 -8.67
CA ASN A 83 -10.48 -0.54 -9.82
C ASN A 83 -10.09 -1.82 -10.58
N GLY A 84 -9.85 -2.92 -9.83
CA GLY A 84 -9.53 -4.24 -10.38
C GLY A 84 -8.08 -4.38 -10.88
N LYS A 85 -7.33 -3.30 -11.00
CA LYS A 85 -5.90 -3.33 -11.37
C LYS A 85 -5.03 -3.55 -10.14
N ARG A 86 -4.15 -4.54 -10.19
CA ARG A 86 -3.19 -4.83 -9.11
C ARG A 86 -2.18 -3.69 -8.98
N LEU A 87 -2.02 -3.16 -7.77
CA LEU A 87 -1.01 -2.14 -7.45
C LEU A 87 0.28 -2.77 -6.90
N GLY A 88 0.16 -3.87 -6.17
CA GLY A 88 1.30 -4.54 -5.54
C GLY A 88 0.88 -5.38 -4.33
N GLY A 89 1.87 -5.93 -3.62
CA GLY A 89 1.63 -6.76 -2.44
C GLY A 89 2.86 -6.90 -1.55
N ALA A 90 2.72 -7.63 -0.46
CA ALA A 90 3.82 -8.05 0.42
C ALA A 90 3.55 -9.45 0.97
N GLY A 91 4.62 -10.20 1.23
CA GLY A 91 4.52 -11.64 1.54
C GLY A 91 4.12 -12.47 0.31
N GLY A 92 3.81 -13.74 0.55
CA GLY A 92 3.33 -14.68 -0.46
C GLY A 92 2.10 -15.45 0.04
N PHE A 93 1.17 -15.71 -0.86
CA PHE A 93 -0.04 -16.50 -0.56
C PHE A 93 0.22 -18.00 -0.73
N PRO A 94 -0.58 -18.87 -0.10
CA PRO A 94 -0.50 -20.32 -0.31
C PRO A 94 -0.71 -20.74 -1.79
N PRO A 95 -0.11 -21.87 -2.23
CA PRO A 95 0.84 -22.71 -1.49
C PRO A 95 2.24 -22.07 -1.37
N GLY A 96 2.98 -22.40 -0.29
CA GLY A 96 4.33 -21.84 -0.07
C GLY A 96 4.34 -20.40 0.43
N ALA A 97 3.38 -20.05 1.30
CA ALA A 97 3.24 -18.70 1.85
C ALA A 97 4.53 -18.21 2.51
N LYS A 98 4.89 -16.96 2.23
CA LYS A 98 6.04 -16.27 2.82
C LYS A 98 5.51 -15.09 3.65
N PRO A 99 5.90 -14.94 4.92
CA PRO A 99 5.43 -13.81 5.71
C PRO A 99 5.96 -12.50 5.13
N SER A 100 5.13 -11.45 5.21
CA SER A 100 5.56 -10.07 4.99
C SER A 100 6.52 -9.64 6.10
N ASP A 101 7.27 -8.57 5.87
CA ASP A 101 8.14 -7.97 6.89
C ASP A 101 7.35 -7.17 7.95
N GLY A 102 6.02 -7.16 7.87
CA GLY A 102 5.12 -6.44 8.77
C GLY A 102 5.32 -4.92 8.75
N LYS A 103 6.03 -4.36 7.76
CA LYS A 103 6.25 -2.92 7.62
C LYS A 103 5.19 -2.29 6.71
N PRO A 104 4.89 -0.99 6.88
CA PRO A 104 4.03 -0.26 5.96
C PRO A 104 4.53 -0.37 4.51
N LYS A 105 3.61 -0.61 3.58
CA LYS A 105 3.87 -0.66 2.15
C LYS A 105 3.18 0.50 1.46
N ARG A 106 3.92 1.19 0.59
CA ARG A 106 3.42 2.28 -0.23
C ARG A 106 3.43 1.85 -1.69
N TYR A 107 2.30 1.97 -2.35
CA TYR A 107 2.10 1.62 -3.75
C TYR A 107 1.79 2.89 -4.54
N LYS A 108 2.50 3.08 -5.66
CA LYS A 108 2.17 4.14 -6.60
C LYS A 108 0.82 3.83 -7.25
N VAL A 109 -0.07 4.80 -7.31
CA VAL A 109 -1.25 4.73 -8.18
C VAL A 109 -0.83 5.20 -9.58
N PRO A 110 -0.88 4.35 -10.61
CA PRO A 110 -0.54 4.76 -11.97
C PRO A 110 -1.50 5.83 -12.49
N PRO A 111 -1.03 6.78 -13.31
CA PRO A 111 -1.91 7.68 -14.05
C PRO A 111 -3.00 6.90 -14.79
N GLY A 112 -4.25 7.37 -14.71
CA GLY A 112 -5.42 6.69 -15.29
C GLY A 112 -5.92 5.48 -14.49
N GLY A 113 -5.35 5.19 -13.32
CA GLY A 113 -5.85 4.19 -12.39
C GLY A 113 -7.11 4.61 -11.64
N LEU A 114 -7.38 5.92 -11.56
CA LEU A 114 -8.56 6.52 -10.92
C LEU A 114 -9.53 7.04 -11.98
N ALA A 115 -10.80 6.70 -11.81
CA ALA A 115 -11.92 7.25 -12.57
C ALA A 115 -12.38 8.57 -11.93
N LYS A 116 -12.27 9.66 -12.69
CA LYS A 116 -12.69 11.02 -12.29
C LYS A 116 -14.18 11.06 -11.95
N GLY A 117 -14.54 11.79 -10.89
CA GLY A 117 -15.93 11.97 -10.45
C GLY A 117 -16.61 10.73 -9.87
N LYS A 118 -15.99 9.54 -9.96
CA LYS A 118 -16.55 8.25 -9.53
C LYS A 118 -16.04 7.80 -8.16
N TRP A 119 -16.75 6.84 -7.59
CA TRP A 119 -16.35 6.09 -6.41
C TRP A 119 -15.44 4.94 -6.83
N ASN A 120 -14.14 5.12 -6.62
CA ASN A 120 -13.09 4.17 -7.02
C ASN A 120 -12.98 3.04 -6.00
N GLU A 121 -13.01 1.79 -6.46
CA GLU A 121 -12.92 0.62 -5.59
C GLU A 121 -11.47 0.36 -5.19
N LEU A 122 -11.22 0.28 -3.88
CA LEU A 122 -10.01 -0.28 -3.30
C LEU A 122 -10.35 -1.67 -2.75
N ALA A 123 -9.62 -2.68 -3.19
CA ALA A 123 -9.70 -4.02 -2.65
C ALA A 123 -8.33 -4.50 -2.15
N ILE A 124 -8.32 -5.20 -1.02
CA ILE A 124 -7.12 -5.76 -0.40
C ILE A 124 -7.37 -7.24 -0.11
N LYS A 125 -6.66 -8.10 -0.82
CA LYS A 125 -6.55 -9.52 -0.47
C LYS A 125 -5.59 -9.64 0.70
N VAL A 126 -5.93 -10.42 1.73
CA VAL A 126 -5.02 -10.70 2.85
C VAL A 126 -4.94 -12.20 3.12
N PHE A 127 -3.80 -12.63 3.64
CA PHE A 127 -3.63 -13.94 4.24
C PHE A 127 -3.26 -13.77 5.72
N ASN A 128 -4.11 -14.32 6.59
CA ASN A 128 -3.99 -14.25 8.03
C ASN A 128 -4.06 -15.65 8.66
N PRO A 129 -2.98 -16.44 8.63
CA PRO A 129 -3.01 -17.88 8.94
C PRO A 129 -3.52 -18.21 10.34
N ALA A 130 -3.24 -17.36 11.32
CA ALA A 130 -3.61 -17.57 12.72
C ALA A 130 -4.60 -16.53 13.27
N GLY A 131 -5.14 -15.63 12.43
CA GLY A 131 -6.02 -14.55 12.89
C GLY A 131 -5.31 -13.48 13.74
N LEU A 132 -3.98 -13.47 13.80
CA LEU A 132 -3.19 -12.52 14.60
C LEU A 132 -2.78 -11.27 13.81
N GLY A 133 -2.86 -11.33 12.48
CA GLY A 133 -2.63 -10.21 11.59
C GLY A 133 -3.77 -9.20 11.65
N GLN A 134 -3.45 -7.91 11.52
CA GLN A 134 -4.42 -6.81 11.46
C GLN A 134 -3.86 -5.62 10.68
N PHE A 135 -4.75 -4.76 10.19
CA PHE A 135 -4.36 -3.40 9.82
C PHE A 135 -3.99 -2.61 11.08
N ARG A 136 -3.03 -1.69 10.99
CA ARG A 136 -2.54 -0.92 12.15
C ARG A 136 -2.80 0.58 12.02
N GLY A 137 -2.60 1.31 13.11
CA GLY A 137 -2.74 2.77 13.16
C GLY A 137 -4.16 3.21 12.76
N ASN A 138 -4.25 4.04 11.72
CA ASN A 138 -5.54 4.50 11.17
C ASN A 138 -6.05 3.61 10.02
N GLY A 139 -5.46 2.44 9.82
CA GLY A 139 -5.74 1.57 8.67
C GLY A 139 -5.10 2.07 7.36
N PRO A 140 -5.49 1.47 6.22
CA PRO A 140 -5.05 1.87 4.90
C PRO A 140 -5.38 3.35 4.60
N SER A 141 -4.63 3.97 3.67
CA SER A 141 -4.87 5.36 3.28
C SER A 141 -4.45 5.63 1.83
N ILE A 142 -5.10 6.59 1.19
CA ILE A 142 -4.67 7.15 -0.11
C ILE A 142 -4.24 8.60 0.07
N GLN A 143 -3.16 8.98 -0.58
CA GLN A 143 -2.51 10.27 -0.38
C GLN A 143 -1.99 10.81 -1.70
N GLY A 144 -2.18 12.10 -1.94
CA GLY A 144 -1.51 12.88 -2.97
C GLY A 144 -0.60 13.92 -2.34
N TYR A 145 -0.26 14.97 -3.07
CA TYR A 145 0.72 15.96 -2.61
C TYR A 145 0.30 16.68 -1.30
N PHE A 146 -0.95 17.15 -1.22
CA PHE A 146 -1.43 17.95 -0.06
C PHE A 146 -2.53 17.29 0.75
N LEU A 147 -3.23 16.29 0.18
CA LEU A 147 -4.40 15.71 0.83
C LEU A 147 -4.20 14.22 1.07
N GLU A 148 -4.75 13.74 2.18
CA GLU A 148 -4.85 12.32 2.49
C GLU A 148 -6.29 11.96 2.89
N CYS A 149 -6.70 10.75 2.52
CA CYS A 149 -7.91 10.12 3.02
C CYS A 149 -7.52 8.85 3.77
N LEU A 150 -7.95 8.77 5.03
CA LEU A 150 -7.76 7.61 5.89
C LEU A 150 -8.96 6.69 5.75
N PHE A 151 -8.71 5.40 5.53
CA PHE A 151 -9.76 4.41 5.38
C PHE A 151 -10.07 3.70 6.71
N SER A 152 -10.13 4.43 7.81
CA SER A 152 -10.59 3.88 9.10
C SER A 152 -12.12 3.74 9.13
N GLY A 153 -12.64 2.77 9.87
CA GLY A 153 -14.07 2.55 10.02
C GLY A 153 -14.61 1.43 9.14
N LYS A 154 -15.74 1.65 8.48
CA LYS A 154 -16.55 0.60 7.85
C LYS A 154 -15.94 0.12 6.54
N TRP A 155 -15.75 -1.19 6.42
CA TRP A 155 -15.32 -1.90 5.22
C TRP A 155 -16.28 -3.04 4.92
N GLU A 156 -16.12 -3.64 3.74
CA GLU A 156 -16.71 -4.93 3.42
C GLU A 156 -15.62 -6.01 3.42
N TYR A 157 -15.96 -7.20 3.93
CA TYR A 157 -15.09 -8.37 3.99
C TYR A 157 -15.76 -9.58 3.36
N ARG A 158 -14.99 -10.40 2.63
CA ARG A 158 -15.42 -11.69 2.09
C ARG A 158 -14.32 -12.73 2.31
N PRO A 159 -14.59 -13.86 2.98
CA PRO A 159 -13.61 -14.94 3.11
C PRO A 159 -13.41 -15.67 1.78
N GLY A 160 -12.25 -16.28 1.59
CA GLY A 160 -11.95 -17.13 0.44
C GLY A 160 -10.74 -16.66 -0.38
N THR A 161 -10.24 -17.58 -1.22
CA THR A 161 -9.08 -17.37 -2.09
C THR A 161 -9.45 -16.88 -3.48
N GLU A 162 -10.69 -17.14 -3.91
CA GLU A 162 -11.25 -16.75 -5.20
C GLU A 162 -11.24 -15.24 -5.37
N LEU A 163 -10.91 -14.77 -6.57
CA LEU A 163 -10.99 -13.35 -6.92
C LEU A 163 -12.48 -12.97 -7.05
N PRO A 164 -13.03 -12.10 -6.18
CA PRO A 164 -14.38 -11.60 -6.36
C PRO A 164 -14.44 -10.72 -7.63
N PRO A 165 -15.64 -10.42 -8.16
CA PRO A 165 -15.77 -9.41 -9.22
C PRO A 165 -15.30 -8.05 -8.70
N LEU A 166 -14.08 -7.68 -9.05
CA LEU A 166 -13.46 -6.39 -8.74
C LEU A 166 -13.48 -5.47 -9.96
N GLY A 167 -13.32 -4.18 -9.72
CA GLY A 167 -13.00 -3.16 -10.71
C GLY A 167 -14.13 -2.23 -11.11
N GLN A 168 -15.18 -2.15 -10.30
CA GLN A 168 -16.31 -1.29 -10.58
C GLN A 168 -16.15 0.05 -9.85
N ALA A 169 -15.66 1.06 -10.58
CA ALA A 169 -15.86 2.44 -10.16
C ALA A 169 -17.35 2.78 -10.26
N LEU A 170 -17.97 3.20 -9.17
CA LEU A 170 -19.41 3.43 -9.10
C LEU A 170 -19.75 4.90 -9.36
N GLU A 171 -20.86 5.15 -10.06
CA GLU A 171 -21.40 6.50 -10.23
C GLU A 171 -22.01 7.02 -8.92
N ALA A 172 -22.83 6.19 -8.28
CA ALA A 172 -23.50 6.51 -7.03
C ALA A 172 -22.65 6.15 -5.80
N LYS A 173 -22.84 6.90 -4.71
CA LYS A 173 -22.18 6.62 -3.42
C LYS A 173 -22.66 5.27 -2.88
N PRO A 174 -21.76 4.31 -2.60
CA PRO A 174 -22.18 3.06 -2.00
C PRO A 174 -22.70 3.31 -0.57
N PRO A 175 -23.69 2.51 -0.09
CA PRO A 175 -24.35 2.73 1.19
C PRO A 175 -23.42 2.51 2.41
N ARG A 176 -22.29 1.83 2.21
CA ARG A 176 -21.26 1.57 3.22
C ARG A 176 -19.88 1.55 2.57
N ALA A 177 -18.85 1.59 3.41
CA ALA A 177 -17.45 1.57 2.99
C ALA A 177 -17.12 2.66 1.95
N ALA A 178 -17.72 3.84 2.11
CA ALA A 178 -17.59 4.97 1.20
C ALA A 178 -16.81 6.10 1.88
N TYR A 179 -15.73 6.53 1.25
CA TYR A 179 -14.79 7.51 1.78
C TYR A 179 -14.68 8.74 0.86
N ASP A 180 -14.95 9.92 1.39
CA ASP A 180 -14.86 11.20 0.68
C ASP A 180 -14.30 12.34 1.56
N GLN A 181 -13.88 12.03 2.78
CA GLN A 181 -13.31 13.00 3.71
C GLN A 181 -11.79 13.03 3.56
N PHE A 182 -11.28 14.15 3.06
CA PHE A 182 -9.86 14.41 2.89
C PHE A 182 -9.40 15.49 3.86
N HIS A 183 -8.19 15.33 4.37
CA HIS A 183 -7.56 16.28 5.28
C HIS A 183 -6.19 16.65 4.74
N GLU A 184 -5.64 17.76 5.22
CA GLU A 184 -4.27 18.12 4.91
C GLU A 184 -3.33 16.98 5.33
N ALA A 185 -2.52 16.52 4.39
CA ALA A 185 -1.67 15.37 4.59
C ALA A 185 -0.58 15.70 5.62
N SER A 186 -0.79 15.27 6.85
CA SER A 186 0.12 15.49 7.98
C SER A 186 1.31 14.51 7.97
N ARG A 187 1.18 13.43 7.21
CA ARG A 187 2.19 12.37 7.04
C ARG A 187 3.23 12.68 5.98
N VAL A 188 3.11 13.80 5.28
CA VAL A 188 4.14 14.23 4.33
C VAL A 188 5.32 14.76 5.18
N LEU A 189 6.51 14.19 4.95
CA LEU A 189 7.82 14.83 5.16
C LEU A 189 8.64 14.52 6.43
N PHE A 190 8.32 13.51 7.25
CA PHE A 190 9.30 13.00 8.22
C PHE A 190 10.18 11.90 7.60
N GLU A 191 11.42 11.78 8.10
CA GLU A 191 12.29 10.67 7.77
C GLU A 191 11.58 9.34 8.03
N ALA A 192 11.62 8.45 7.04
CA ALA A 192 11.10 7.11 7.23
C ALA A 192 11.95 6.44 8.32
N GLN A 193 11.31 5.98 9.40
CA GLN A 193 11.98 5.27 10.50
C GLN A 193 12.80 4.07 10.02
N THR A 194 12.48 3.53 8.85
CA THR A 194 13.34 2.63 8.11
C THR A 194 13.33 3.04 6.64
N LEU A 195 14.50 3.35 6.09
CA LEU A 195 14.66 3.58 4.66
C LEU A 195 14.40 2.27 3.91
N VAL A 196 13.36 2.23 3.10
CA VAL A 196 13.11 1.12 2.17
C VAL A 196 13.88 1.44 0.90
N HIS A 197 15.02 0.78 0.73
CA HIS A 197 15.74 0.81 -0.54
C HIS A 197 15.14 -0.24 -1.48
N GLY A 198 15.25 -0.01 -2.78
CA GLY A 198 15.00 -1.05 -3.79
C GLY A 198 16.00 -2.20 -3.67
N GLU A 199 15.89 -3.16 -4.58
CA GLU A 199 16.91 -4.18 -4.79
C GLU A 199 18.26 -3.50 -5.06
N ARG A 200 19.31 -3.96 -4.38
CA ARG A 200 20.68 -3.47 -4.57
C ARG A 200 21.41 -4.44 -5.47
N LEU A 201 21.67 -4.01 -6.70
CA LEU A 201 22.47 -4.73 -7.67
C LEU A 201 23.91 -4.20 -7.65
N SER A 202 24.87 -5.02 -8.03
CA SER A 202 26.21 -4.53 -8.35
C SER A 202 26.17 -3.58 -9.56
N PRO A 203 27.20 -2.73 -9.77
CA PRO A 203 27.26 -1.88 -10.96
C PRO A 203 27.15 -2.66 -12.28
N SER A 204 27.76 -3.85 -12.36
CA SER A 204 27.69 -4.71 -13.54
C SER A 204 26.31 -5.33 -13.75
N GLU A 205 25.65 -5.78 -12.68
CA GLU A 205 24.28 -6.33 -12.77
C GLU A 205 23.27 -5.23 -13.13
N SER A 206 23.43 -4.02 -12.57
CA SER A 206 22.61 -2.86 -12.94
C SER A 206 22.76 -2.51 -14.41
N LEU A 207 24.00 -2.48 -14.92
CA LEU A 207 24.29 -2.20 -16.34
C LEU A 207 23.62 -3.22 -17.28
N ALA A 208 23.60 -4.50 -16.89
CA ALA A 208 22.98 -5.57 -17.67
C ALA A 208 21.44 -5.49 -17.75
N GLN A 209 20.79 -4.69 -16.89
CA GLN A 209 19.33 -4.51 -16.87
C GLN A 209 18.86 -3.40 -17.83
N PHE A 210 19.76 -2.63 -18.43
CA PHE A 210 19.37 -1.57 -19.37
C PHE A 210 18.99 -2.15 -20.73
N GLU A 211 17.79 -1.80 -21.20
CA GLU A 211 17.40 -1.97 -22.60
C GLU A 211 17.69 -0.67 -23.36
N LEU A 212 18.55 -0.74 -24.37
CA LEU A 212 18.95 0.42 -25.16
C LEU A 212 18.24 0.41 -26.52
N ALA A 213 17.92 1.61 -27.00
CA ALA A 213 17.47 1.78 -28.38
C ALA A 213 18.63 1.59 -29.37
N ASP A 214 18.30 1.23 -30.61
CA ASP A 214 19.29 1.04 -31.68
C ASP A 214 20.20 2.28 -31.83
N GLY A 215 21.51 2.03 -31.91
CA GLY A 215 22.53 3.07 -32.06
C GLY A 215 22.98 3.75 -30.77
N LEU A 216 22.46 3.38 -29.61
CA LEU A 216 22.93 3.87 -28.31
C LEU A 216 23.88 2.89 -27.63
N ALA A 217 24.83 3.44 -26.87
CA ALA A 217 25.73 2.70 -25.99
C ALA A 217 25.66 3.28 -24.58
N ILE A 218 25.88 2.44 -23.58
CA ILE A 218 25.96 2.84 -22.17
C ILE A 218 27.18 2.19 -21.54
N GLU A 219 27.86 2.94 -20.67
CA GLU A 219 28.98 2.46 -19.88
C GLU A 219 28.90 3.02 -18.46
N THR A 220 29.43 2.25 -17.50
CA THR A 220 29.55 2.70 -16.12
C THR A 220 30.81 3.56 -15.97
N VAL A 221 30.64 4.86 -15.71
CA VAL A 221 31.76 5.81 -15.53
C VAL A 221 32.16 5.95 -14.06
N LEU A 222 31.19 6.06 -13.14
CA LEU A 222 31.39 6.19 -11.69
C LEU A 222 30.27 5.44 -10.95
N HIS A 223 30.56 4.89 -9.76
CA HIS A 223 29.59 4.21 -8.90
C HIS A 223 29.96 4.35 -7.41
N GLU A 224 29.08 3.90 -6.51
CA GLU A 224 29.35 3.86 -5.06
C GLU A 224 30.54 2.94 -4.74
N PRO A 225 31.44 3.30 -3.81
CA PRO A 225 31.33 4.40 -2.84
C PRO A 225 31.93 5.74 -3.32
N LEU A 226 32.47 5.83 -4.54
CA LEU A 226 33.17 7.03 -5.01
C LEU A 226 32.22 8.21 -5.27
N VAL A 227 31.02 7.91 -5.76
CA VAL A 227 29.93 8.87 -5.93
C VAL A 227 28.65 8.30 -5.32
N ALA A 228 27.82 9.17 -4.73
CA ALA A 228 26.52 8.81 -4.17
C ALA A 228 25.54 9.98 -4.33
N GLN A 229 24.32 9.74 -4.82
CA GLN A 229 23.30 10.76 -5.10
C GLN A 229 23.83 11.93 -5.98
N PRO A 230 24.33 11.68 -7.20
CA PRO A 230 24.80 12.75 -8.09
C PRO A 230 23.65 13.68 -8.48
N THR A 231 23.90 14.99 -8.38
CA THR A 231 22.92 16.04 -8.68
C THR A 231 23.30 16.86 -9.90
N HIS A 232 24.60 16.92 -10.21
CA HIS A 232 25.12 17.68 -11.32
C HIS A 232 26.41 17.07 -11.86
N VAL A 233 26.59 17.13 -13.18
CA VAL A 233 27.75 16.65 -13.91
C VAL A 233 28.18 17.73 -14.90
N SER A 234 29.47 18.07 -14.93
CA SER A 234 30.03 19.02 -15.88
C SER A 234 31.46 18.65 -16.28
N PHE A 235 31.90 19.12 -17.44
CA PHE A 235 33.29 19.02 -17.86
C PHE A 235 33.91 20.42 -17.88
N ASP A 236 35.11 20.56 -17.33
CA ASP A 236 35.84 21.81 -17.46
C ASP A 236 36.55 21.92 -18.83
N ALA A 237 37.13 23.09 -19.11
CA ALA A 237 37.84 23.36 -20.36
C ALA A 237 39.06 22.44 -20.61
N ARG A 238 39.50 21.66 -19.61
CA ARG A 238 40.57 20.66 -19.74
C ARG A 238 40.02 19.24 -19.93
N GLY A 239 38.71 19.09 -20.11
CA GLY A 239 38.05 17.80 -20.29
C GLY A 239 37.92 16.97 -19.00
N ARG A 240 38.12 17.57 -17.82
CA ARG A 240 37.97 16.85 -16.55
C ARG A 240 36.52 16.83 -16.11
N LEU A 241 36.04 15.66 -15.68
CA LEU A 241 34.70 15.47 -15.14
C LEU A 241 34.61 15.99 -13.70
N TRP A 242 33.61 16.83 -13.46
CA TRP A 242 33.21 17.30 -12.14
C TRP A 242 31.82 16.79 -11.82
N VAL A 243 31.66 16.19 -10.64
CA VAL A 243 30.38 15.70 -10.14
C VAL A 243 30.06 16.37 -8.82
N SER A 244 28.88 16.99 -8.74
CA SER A 244 28.29 17.40 -7.47
C SER A 244 27.33 16.31 -7.01
N HIS A 245 27.36 15.98 -5.73
CA HIS A 245 26.59 14.88 -5.18
C HIS A 245 26.19 15.17 -3.74
N TYR A 246 25.08 14.58 -3.30
CA TYR A 246 24.63 14.72 -1.92
C TYR A 246 25.20 13.59 -1.06
N VAL A 247 25.83 13.97 0.06
CA VAL A 247 26.25 13.01 1.09
C VAL A 247 25.12 12.78 2.11
N GLN A 248 24.26 13.77 2.32
CA GLN A 248 23.38 13.85 3.49
C GLN A 248 21.93 14.31 3.18
N TYR A 249 21.51 14.26 1.91
CA TYR A 249 20.12 14.59 1.54
C TYR A 249 19.24 13.32 1.55
N PRO A 250 17.94 13.42 1.93
CA PRO A 250 17.26 14.57 2.54
C PRO A 250 17.43 14.66 4.07
N TYR A 251 18.07 13.67 4.72
CA TYR A 251 18.17 13.58 6.18
C TYR A 251 19.64 13.53 6.62
N PRO A 252 20.21 14.66 7.10
CA PRO A 252 21.59 14.68 7.53
C PRO A 252 21.83 13.84 8.77
N ALA A 253 22.82 12.94 8.70
CA ALA A 253 23.18 12.06 9.79
C ALA A 253 23.55 12.86 11.06
N GLY A 254 23.03 12.42 12.21
CA GLY A 254 23.31 13.05 13.51
C GLY A 254 22.42 14.25 13.86
N LEU A 255 21.49 14.64 12.99
CA LEU A 255 20.53 15.71 13.26
C LEU A 255 19.12 15.14 13.48
N ARG A 256 18.39 15.71 14.45
CA ARG A 256 16.97 15.40 14.68
C ARG A 256 16.11 16.45 13.99
N GLN A 257 15.34 16.07 12.99
CA GLN A 257 14.36 16.96 12.34
C GLN A 257 13.30 17.39 13.36
N ILE A 258 13.24 18.69 13.70
CA ILE A 258 12.25 19.26 14.63
C ILE A 258 10.96 19.65 13.89
N SER A 259 11.09 20.17 12.67
CA SER A 259 10.01 20.55 11.78
C SER A 259 10.52 20.59 10.33
N ARG A 260 9.61 20.73 9.36
CA ARG A 260 9.94 20.90 7.93
C ARG A 260 8.94 21.84 7.29
N ASP A 261 9.43 22.72 6.42
CA ASP A 261 8.55 23.57 5.62
C ASP A 261 7.68 22.71 4.71
N LYS A 262 6.38 23.03 4.67
CA LYS A 262 5.40 22.38 3.80
C LYS A 262 5.62 22.72 2.34
N TYR A 263 6.27 23.85 2.06
CA TYR A 263 6.57 24.33 0.72
C TYR A 263 8.08 24.23 0.47
N TYR A 264 8.47 23.54 -0.59
CA TYR A 264 9.81 23.69 -1.14
C TYR A 264 9.84 25.02 -1.89
N ARG A 265 10.61 25.99 -1.39
CA ARG A 265 10.90 27.25 -2.07
C ARG A 265 12.28 27.19 -2.70
#